data_AF-A0A9P6ELV9-F1
#
_entry.id   AF-A0A9P6ELV9-F1
#
_cell.length_a   1.000
_cell.length_b   1.000
_cell.length_c   1.000
_cell.angle_alpha   90.00
_cell.angle_beta   90.00
_cell.angle_gamma   90.00
#
_symmetry.space_group_name_H-M   'P 1'
#
loop_
_entity.id
_entity.type
_entity.pdbx_description
1 polymer ?
#
loop_
_entity_poly.entity_id
_entity_poly.type
_entity_poly.pdbx_seq_one_letter_code
_entity_poly.pdbx_strand_id
1 'polypeptide(L)'
;MTSLLYGAHEAVSWKVGIRQRVMQNLEDMLQDAHRAYLQKISENTYATAEVRQQLHTEYNQSVQALRYIAEEEVKAEIDREEEERDLMAQTNFDAPAEFDQEFVLEQAKMLATIRAQASVRPHAIAMDGDGPLNASSLFEQGSSSRPLDTSRQRSGSTTAATSVSSIVLKEDIPETSADREARVRREQHEQQQEDFRRRAEEIRERKRRQRIEKAEQGYATSDTSQESISCSSSNTSASDSDKVAPPRMSEEEVINLMIFHDQRWSWISSLSHLQWADFPWPCLTFSPPKSKDALTLEAVAEYIYAQYNIHRDRNVVKEHLKNLIKRWHPDRFEIKYLSRIADLHERDTVREGAGAVARILNDLLEKWNDVQD
;
A
#
# COMPACT_ATOMS: atom_id res chain seq x y z
N MET A 1 -33.51 22.00 -0.41
CA MET A 1 -32.62 21.50 0.68
C MET A 1 -32.38 20.00 0.61
N THR A 2 -33.32 19.16 0.17
CA THR A 2 -33.12 17.69 0.04
C THR A 2 -32.11 17.27 -1.04
N SER A 3 -31.97 18.03 -2.13
CA SER A 3 -31.03 17.69 -3.23
C SER A 3 -29.54 17.82 -2.86
N LEU A 4 -29.17 18.72 -1.93
CA LEU A 4 -27.77 18.88 -1.49
C LEU A 4 -27.29 17.74 -0.57
N LEU A 5 -28.19 17.11 0.18
CA LEU A 5 -27.85 15.98 1.06
C LEU A 5 -27.59 14.69 0.27
N TYR A 6 -28.23 14.52 -0.89
CA TYR A 6 -28.02 13.34 -1.74
C TYR A 6 -26.62 13.29 -2.37
N GLY A 7 -26.09 14.43 -2.81
CA GLY A 7 -24.74 14.49 -3.43
C GLY A 7 -23.61 14.12 -2.47
N ALA A 8 -23.73 14.44 -1.18
CA ALA A 8 -22.72 14.10 -0.18
C ALA A 8 -22.63 12.58 0.06
N HIS A 9 -23.76 11.88 0.02
CA HIS A 9 -23.78 10.42 0.20
C HIS A 9 -23.16 9.68 -1.00
N GLU A 10 -23.45 10.14 -2.22
CA GLU A 10 -22.83 9.59 -3.43
C GLU A 10 -21.31 9.81 -3.44
N ALA A 11 -20.85 11.00 -3.02
CA ALA A 11 -19.42 11.33 -2.95
C ALA A 11 -18.63 10.40 -2.00
N VAL A 12 -19.26 9.96 -0.91
CA VAL A 12 -18.63 9.01 0.02
C VAL A 12 -18.66 7.58 -0.54
N SER A 13 -19.74 7.19 -1.21
CA SER A 13 -19.93 5.82 -1.69
C SER A 13 -18.88 5.38 -2.72
N TRP A 14 -18.50 6.24 -3.67
CA TRP A 14 -17.55 5.86 -4.71
C TRP A 14 -16.12 5.73 -4.17
N LYS A 15 -15.70 6.64 -3.26
CA LYS A 15 -14.39 6.58 -2.59
C LYS A 15 -14.24 5.31 -1.77
N VAL A 16 -15.30 4.89 -1.08
CA VAL A 16 -15.34 3.62 -0.34
C VAL A 16 -15.18 2.44 -1.30
N GLY A 17 -15.85 2.46 -2.45
CA GLY A 17 -15.73 1.41 -3.47
C GLY A 17 -14.32 1.26 -4.04
N ILE A 18 -13.64 2.37 -4.33
CA ILE A 18 -12.23 2.37 -4.77
C ILE A 18 -11.34 1.78 -3.69
N ARG A 19 -11.45 2.29 -2.45
CA ARG A 19 -10.66 1.79 -1.32
C ARG A 19 -10.85 0.29 -1.14
N GLN A 20 -12.09 -0.21 -1.18
CA GLN A 20 -12.38 -1.63 -1.03
C GLN A 20 -11.71 -2.47 -2.13
N ARG A 21 -11.75 -2.02 -3.38
CA ARG A 21 -11.13 -2.73 -4.51
C ARG A 21 -9.60 -2.82 -4.37
N VAL A 22 -8.95 -1.71 -4.03
CA VAL A 22 -7.49 -1.68 -3.83
C VAL A 22 -7.09 -2.51 -2.62
N MET A 23 -7.86 -2.45 -1.52
CA MET A 23 -7.60 -3.29 -0.34
C MET A 23 -7.78 -4.78 -0.61
N GLN A 24 -8.73 -5.17 -1.47
CA GLN A 24 -8.88 -6.55 -1.90
C GLN A 24 -7.66 -7.03 -2.70
N ASN A 25 -7.16 -6.20 -3.63
CA ASN A 25 -5.93 -6.50 -4.37
C ASN A 25 -4.71 -6.59 -3.43
N LEU A 26 -4.60 -5.68 -2.45
CA LEU A 26 -3.57 -5.75 -1.41
C LEU A 26 -3.62 -7.08 -0.65
N GLU A 27 -4.81 -7.56 -0.26
CA GLU A 27 -4.96 -8.85 0.42
C GLU A 27 -4.43 -10.00 -0.44
N ASP A 28 -4.77 -10.03 -1.73
CA ASP A 28 -4.27 -11.06 -2.66
C ASP A 28 -2.73 -11.00 -2.78
N MET A 29 -2.14 -9.80 -2.90
CA MET A 29 -0.70 -9.61 -2.94
C MET A 29 0.00 -10.01 -1.61
N LEU A 30 -0.64 -9.76 -0.47
CA LEU A 30 -0.12 -10.16 0.84
C LEU A 30 -0.14 -11.68 1.00
N GLN A 31 -1.18 -12.35 0.51
CA GLN A 31 -1.24 -13.80 0.47
C GLN A 31 -0.14 -14.39 -0.42
N ASP A 32 0.13 -13.79 -1.58
CA ASP A 32 1.24 -14.18 -2.45
C ASP A 32 2.61 -13.99 -1.79
N ALA A 33 2.83 -12.85 -1.13
CA ALA A 33 4.06 -12.59 -0.40
C ALA A 33 4.26 -13.59 0.75
N HIS A 34 3.18 -13.95 1.45
CA HIS A 34 3.21 -14.95 2.51
C HIS A 34 3.51 -16.35 1.97
N ARG A 35 2.86 -16.77 0.86
CA ARG A 35 3.16 -18.03 0.17
C ARG A 35 4.63 -18.11 -0.25
N ALA A 36 5.16 -17.03 -0.83
CA ALA A 36 6.56 -16.95 -1.22
C ALA A 36 7.51 -17.05 -0.02
N TYR A 37 7.17 -16.44 1.11
CA TYR A 37 7.94 -16.54 2.36
C TYR A 37 7.95 -17.98 2.91
N LEU A 38 6.78 -18.62 2.99
CA LEU A 38 6.68 -20.02 3.42
C LEU A 38 7.46 -20.96 2.50
N GLN A 39 7.38 -20.74 1.19
CA GLN A 39 8.17 -21.48 0.21
C GLN A 39 9.67 -21.33 0.50
N LYS A 40 10.17 -20.10 0.68
CA LYS A 40 11.57 -19.85 1.03
C LYS A 40 11.99 -20.52 2.33
N ILE A 41 11.13 -20.55 3.36
CA ILE A 41 11.43 -21.28 4.60
C ILE A 41 11.52 -22.78 4.35
N SER A 42 10.57 -23.35 3.59
CA SER A 42 10.54 -24.79 3.33
C SER A 42 11.74 -25.25 2.50
N GLU A 43 12.16 -24.46 1.51
CA GLU A 43 13.36 -24.72 0.72
C GLU A 43 14.64 -24.63 1.57
N ASN A 44 14.61 -23.86 2.66
CA ASN A 44 15.71 -23.66 3.60
C ASN A 44 15.49 -24.38 4.94
N THR A 45 15.03 -25.64 4.91
CA THR A 45 14.72 -26.40 6.15
C THR A 45 15.91 -26.51 7.12
N TYR A 46 17.15 -26.52 6.60
CA TYR A 46 18.38 -26.59 7.40
C TYR A 46 19.06 -25.23 7.63
N ALA A 47 18.37 -24.11 7.35
CA ALA A 47 18.95 -22.79 7.55
C ALA A 47 19.29 -22.50 9.01
N THR A 48 20.45 -21.87 9.18
CA THR A 48 20.86 -21.26 10.45
C THR A 48 19.80 -20.27 10.93
N ALA A 49 19.74 -20.02 12.24
CA ALA A 49 18.79 -19.07 12.83
C ALA A 49 18.90 -17.68 12.17
N GLU A 50 20.11 -17.26 11.84
CA GLU A 50 20.41 -16.00 11.16
C GLU A 50 19.73 -15.89 9.78
N VAL A 51 19.79 -16.95 8.97
CA VAL A 51 19.13 -16.97 7.64
C VAL A 51 17.60 -16.90 7.79
N ARG A 52 17.03 -17.57 8.80
CA ARG A 52 15.58 -17.48 9.08
C ARG A 52 15.16 -16.07 9.51
N GLN A 53 15.97 -15.42 10.36
CA GLN A 53 15.76 -14.03 10.75
C GLN A 53 15.85 -13.08 9.56
N GLN A 54 16.81 -13.30 8.66
CA GLN A 54 16.93 -12.53 7.43
C GLN A 54 15.70 -12.69 6.53
N LEU A 55 15.24 -13.92 6.30
CA LEU A 55 14.03 -14.20 5.51
C LEU A 55 12.78 -13.54 6.11
N HIS A 56 12.65 -13.56 7.44
CA HIS A 56 11.57 -12.88 8.13
C HIS A 56 11.64 -11.35 7.96
N THR A 57 12.84 -10.78 8.04
CA THR A 57 13.07 -9.36 7.80
C THR A 57 12.71 -8.96 6.37
N GLU A 58 13.11 -9.76 5.37
CA GLU A 58 12.74 -9.57 3.97
C GLU A 58 11.22 -9.63 3.76
N TYR A 59 10.54 -10.60 4.37
CA TYR A 59 9.08 -10.72 4.31
C TYR A 59 8.40 -9.47 4.88
N ASN A 60 8.82 -9.01 6.06
CA ASN A 60 8.28 -7.80 6.68
C ASN A 60 8.50 -6.56 5.83
N GLN A 61 9.69 -6.41 5.23
CA GLN A 61 9.95 -5.32 4.28
C GLN A 61 9.03 -5.38 3.06
N SER A 62 8.79 -6.59 2.51
CA SER A 62 7.86 -6.78 1.39
C SER A 62 6.43 -6.40 1.76
N VAL A 63 5.95 -6.82 2.94
CA VAL A 63 4.61 -6.49 3.43
C VAL A 63 4.44 -4.98 3.60
N GLN A 64 5.43 -4.30 4.18
CA GLN A 64 5.39 -2.84 4.33
C GLN A 64 5.40 -2.12 2.97
N ALA A 65 6.20 -2.59 2.01
CA ALA A 65 6.22 -2.03 0.67
C ALA A 65 4.88 -2.19 -0.05
N LEU A 66 4.23 -3.34 0.07
CA LEU A 66 2.90 -3.59 -0.51
C LEU A 66 1.83 -2.67 0.09
N ARG A 67 1.84 -2.47 1.41
CA ARG A 67 0.92 -1.54 2.08
C ARG A 67 1.10 -0.11 1.58
N TYR A 68 2.33 0.35 1.49
CA TYR A 68 2.66 1.67 0.96
C TYR A 68 2.15 1.86 -0.48
N ILE A 69 2.37 0.87 -1.35
CA ILE A 69 1.90 0.91 -2.74
C ILE A 69 0.37 0.99 -2.79
N ALA A 70 -0.33 0.18 -1.99
CA ALA A 70 -1.80 0.20 -1.96
C ALA A 70 -2.36 1.55 -1.44
N GLU A 71 -1.72 2.17 -0.44
CA GLU A 71 -2.11 3.49 0.05
C GLU A 71 -1.94 4.57 -1.03
N GLU A 72 -0.81 4.57 -1.74
CA GLU A 72 -0.55 5.47 -2.86
C GLU A 72 -1.53 5.21 -4.03
N GLU A 73 -1.87 3.96 -4.31
CA GLU A 73 -2.83 3.60 -5.35
C GLU A 73 -4.25 4.07 -5.01
N VAL A 74 -4.71 3.90 -3.76
CA VAL A 74 -6.00 4.46 -3.31
C VAL A 74 -6.03 5.96 -3.51
N LYS A 75 -4.95 6.66 -3.13
CA LYS A 75 -4.86 8.10 -3.27
C LYS A 75 -4.89 8.52 -4.74
N ALA A 76 -4.04 7.93 -5.57
CA ALA A 76 -3.95 8.24 -6.99
C ALA A 76 -5.27 7.97 -7.75
N GLU A 77 -5.99 6.92 -7.36
CA GLU A 77 -7.28 6.59 -7.98
C GLU A 77 -8.40 7.54 -7.53
N ILE A 78 -8.39 7.97 -6.26
CA ILE A 78 -9.31 9.01 -5.78
C ILE A 78 -9.03 10.33 -6.51
N ASP A 79 -7.78 10.75 -6.59
CA ASP A 79 -7.39 12.00 -7.25
C ASP A 79 -7.80 11.99 -8.74
N ARG A 80 -7.57 10.87 -9.44
CA ARG A 80 -7.98 10.72 -10.86
C ARG A 80 -9.49 10.82 -11.06
N GLU A 81 -10.28 10.14 -10.24
CA GLU A 81 -11.75 10.20 -10.33
C GLU A 81 -12.27 11.59 -9.93
N GLU A 82 -11.64 12.28 -8.96
CA GLU A 82 -11.97 13.68 -8.65
C GLU A 82 -11.70 14.59 -9.85
N GLU A 83 -10.54 14.46 -10.50
CA GLU A 83 -10.21 15.22 -11.72
C GLU A 83 -11.21 14.94 -12.85
N GLU A 84 -11.59 13.68 -13.08
CA GLU A 84 -12.60 13.32 -14.09
C GLU A 84 -13.97 13.93 -13.77
N ARG A 85 -14.38 13.93 -12.50
CA ARG A 85 -15.65 14.54 -12.07
C ARG A 85 -15.62 16.06 -12.16
N ASP A 86 -14.50 16.69 -11.84
CA ASP A 86 -14.32 18.14 -11.99
C ASP A 86 -14.34 18.55 -13.47
N LEU A 87 -13.71 17.78 -14.36
CA LEU A 87 -13.79 17.97 -15.81
C LEU A 87 -15.23 17.80 -16.33
N MET A 88 -15.96 16.79 -15.84
CA MET A 88 -17.38 16.59 -16.17
C MET A 88 -18.25 17.75 -15.66
N ALA A 89 -17.97 18.27 -14.46
CA ALA A 89 -18.68 19.42 -13.91
C ALA A 89 -18.41 20.71 -14.70
N GLN A 90 -17.18 20.92 -15.16
CA GLN A 90 -16.80 22.06 -16.00
C GLN A 90 -17.43 21.98 -17.40
N THR A 91 -17.39 20.80 -18.04
CA THR A 91 -17.96 20.60 -19.38
C THR A 91 -19.48 20.70 -19.40
N ASN A 92 -20.15 20.38 -18.30
CA ASN A 92 -21.60 20.50 -18.19
C ASN A 92 -22.09 21.94 -17.95
N PHE A 93 -21.19 22.89 -17.67
CA PHE A 93 -21.53 24.30 -17.40
C PHE A 93 -21.48 25.19 -18.65
N ASP A 94 -20.76 24.76 -19.69
CA ASP A 94 -20.64 25.46 -20.98
C ASP A 94 -21.25 24.67 -22.15
N ALA A 95 -22.24 23.81 -21.90
CA ALA A 95 -23.17 23.48 -22.97
C ALA A 95 -23.90 24.80 -23.31
N PRO A 96 -23.67 25.42 -24.48
CA PRO A 96 -24.42 26.60 -24.87
C PRO A 96 -25.89 26.20 -24.77
N ALA A 97 -26.69 26.96 -24.04
CA ALA A 97 -28.14 26.72 -23.94
C ALA A 97 -28.83 26.69 -25.32
N GLU A 98 -28.09 27.07 -26.36
CA GLU A 98 -28.40 26.99 -27.78
C GLU A 98 -27.41 26.06 -28.49
N PHE A 99 -27.31 24.78 -28.11
CA PHE A 99 -27.15 23.81 -29.20
C PHE A 99 -28.45 23.87 -29.98
N ASP A 100 -28.42 24.69 -31.03
CA ASP A 100 -29.55 24.96 -31.89
C ASP A 100 -30.22 23.64 -32.21
N GLN A 101 -31.49 23.51 -31.82
CA GLN A 101 -32.25 22.26 -31.96
C GLN A 101 -32.22 21.77 -33.43
N GLU A 102 -31.98 22.71 -34.33
CA GLU A 102 -31.69 22.55 -35.75
C GLU A 102 -30.47 21.65 -36.04
N PHE A 103 -29.35 21.78 -35.32
CA PHE A 103 -28.14 20.96 -35.52
C PHE A 103 -28.34 19.50 -35.10
N VAL A 104 -29.08 19.27 -34.00
CA VAL A 104 -29.44 17.92 -33.55
C VAL A 104 -30.38 17.25 -34.56
N LEU A 105 -31.34 18.00 -35.10
CA LEU A 105 -32.21 17.53 -36.18
C LEU A 105 -31.41 17.23 -37.45
N GLU A 106 -30.42 18.05 -37.79
CA GLU A 106 -29.57 17.86 -38.96
C GLU A 106 -28.71 16.59 -38.84
N GLN A 107 -28.07 16.35 -37.69
CA GLN A 107 -27.35 15.09 -37.43
C GLN A 107 -28.27 13.87 -37.51
N ALA A 108 -29.47 13.95 -36.93
CA ALA A 108 -30.45 12.87 -37.01
C ALA A 108 -30.84 12.57 -38.47
N LYS A 109 -30.97 13.62 -39.30
CA LYS A 109 -31.28 13.51 -40.74
C LYS A 109 -30.13 12.89 -41.54
N MET A 110 -28.89 13.26 -41.24
CA MET A 110 -27.69 12.65 -41.84
C MET A 110 -27.59 11.16 -41.49
N LEU A 111 -27.76 10.77 -40.23
CA LEU A 111 -27.70 9.36 -39.82
C LEU A 111 -28.83 8.53 -40.44
N ALA A 112 -30.03 9.10 -40.58
CA ALA A 112 -31.14 8.45 -41.30
C ALA A 112 -30.80 8.22 -42.78
N THR A 113 -30.11 9.17 -43.43
CA THR A 113 -29.68 9.05 -44.82
C THR A 113 -28.61 7.97 -44.98
N ILE A 114 -27.63 7.88 -44.08
CA ILE A 114 -26.62 6.81 -44.09
C ILE A 114 -27.28 5.43 -43.94
N ARG A 115 -28.24 5.28 -43.00
CA ARG A 115 -28.97 4.01 -42.84
C ARG A 115 -29.79 3.65 -44.08
N ALA A 116 -30.43 4.64 -44.71
CA ALA A 116 -31.18 4.41 -45.95
C ALA A 116 -30.25 3.98 -47.10
N GLN A 117 -29.08 4.61 -47.23
CA GLN A 117 -28.08 4.24 -48.24
C GLN A 117 -27.46 2.85 -47.99
N ALA A 118 -27.23 2.50 -46.72
CA ALA A 118 -26.75 1.18 -46.34
C ALA A 118 -27.76 0.06 -46.65
N SER A 119 -29.06 0.36 -46.56
CA SER A 119 -30.14 -0.59 -46.89
C SER A 119 -30.30 -0.87 -48.39
N VAL A 120 -29.73 -0.05 -49.28
CA VAL A 120 -29.97 -0.11 -50.75
C VAL A 120 -28.79 -0.71 -51.51
N ARG A 121 -27.80 -1.32 -50.84
CA ARG A 121 -26.80 -2.18 -51.51
C ARG A 121 -27.20 -3.66 -51.41
N PRO A 122 -27.99 -4.22 -52.36
CA PRO A 122 -28.10 -5.66 -52.51
C PRO A 122 -26.74 -6.17 -53.01
N HIS A 123 -26.04 -6.87 -52.14
CA HIS A 123 -24.81 -7.57 -52.47
C HIS A 123 -25.17 -8.81 -53.30
N ALA A 124 -25.36 -8.60 -54.60
CA ALA A 124 -25.37 -9.68 -55.58
C ALA A 124 -23.91 -10.06 -55.89
N ILE A 125 -23.35 -10.94 -55.07
CA ILE A 125 -22.21 -11.78 -55.47
C ILE A 125 -22.66 -13.22 -55.24
N ALA A 126 -23.40 -13.72 -56.23
CA ALA A 126 -23.41 -15.14 -56.56
C ALA A 126 -22.17 -15.43 -57.41
N MET A 127 -21.74 -16.70 -57.36
CA MET A 127 -20.68 -17.42 -58.11
C MET A 127 -19.77 -18.13 -57.09
N ASP A 128 -20.18 -19.31 -56.64
CA ASP A 128 -19.86 -20.63 -57.23
C ASP A 128 -18.41 -21.05 -56.97
N GLY A 129 -18.25 -22.13 -56.20
CA GLY A 129 -16.96 -22.72 -55.88
C GLY A 129 -17.09 -23.91 -54.92
N ASP A 130 -17.50 -25.05 -55.46
CA ASP A 130 -17.37 -26.38 -54.85
C ASP A 130 -15.95 -26.67 -54.34
N GLY A 131 -15.83 -27.30 -53.18
CA GLY A 131 -14.56 -27.90 -52.74
C GLY A 131 -14.49 -28.21 -51.23
N PRO A 132 -14.34 -29.48 -50.80
CA PRO A 132 -14.60 -29.87 -49.42
C PRO A 132 -13.34 -30.17 -48.59
N LEU A 133 -13.55 -30.19 -47.26
CA LEU A 133 -12.73 -30.78 -46.20
C LEU A 133 -11.37 -30.13 -45.87
N ASN A 134 -11.21 -29.73 -44.60
CA ASN A 134 -10.40 -30.45 -43.59
C ASN A 134 -9.58 -29.50 -42.68
N ALA A 135 -9.46 -29.95 -41.44
CA ALA A 135 -8.44 -29.62 -40.44
C ALA A 135 -8.52 -28.30 -39.66
N SER A 136 -8.86 -28.48 -38.38
CA SER A 136 -8.34 -27.81 -37.19
C SER A 136 -6.97 -27.15 -37.35
N SER A 137 -6.88 -25.87 -36.98
CA SER A 137 -5.63 -25.22 -36.53
C SER A 137 -6.02 -23.91 -35.84
N LEU A 138 -5.92 -23.87 -34.51
CA LEU A 138 -4.85 -23.14 -33.82
C LEU A 138 -4.98 -21.62 -34.02
N PHE A 139 -5.70 -20.97 -33.10
CA PHE A 139 -5.77 -19.51 -33.02
C PHE A 139 -5.04 -19.05 -31.75
N GLU A 140 -3.73 -18.85 -31.88
CA GLU A 140 -2.95 -17.98 -30.99
C GLU A 140 -3.38 -16.53 -31.24
N GLN A 141 -3.92 -15.85 -30.21
CA GLN A 141 -4.01 -14.38 -30.22
C GLN A 141 -2.84 -13.81 -29.42
N GLY A 142 -1.74 -13.58 -30.13
CA GLY A 142 -0.69 -12.68 -29.72
C GLY A 142 -0.98 -11.25 -30.17
N SER A 143 -0.90 -10.33 -29.21
CA SER A 143 -0.30 -8.99 -29.33
C SER A 143 -0.80 -8.05 -30.43
N SER A 144 -1.73 -7.17 -30.04
CA SER A 144 -2.06 -5.94 -30.76
C SER A 144 -0.87 -4.98 -30.73
N SER A 145 -0.28 -4.78 -31.91
CA SER A 145 0.70 -3.74 -32.19
C SER A 145 0.02 -2.52 -32.80
N ARG A 146 0.50 -1.35 -32.39
CA ARG A 146 0.27 0.01 -32.91
C ARG A 146 0.09 0.09 -34.44
N PRO A 147 -0.64 1.08 -34.96
CA PRO A 147 -0.38 1.61 -36.29
C PRO A 147 0.36 2.95 -36.24
N LEU A 148 1.47 2.99 -36.98
CA LEU A 148 2.08 4.22 -37.49
C LEU A 148 1.27 4.74 -38.68
N ASP A 149 1.12 6.05 -38.71
CA ASP A 149 1.36 6.96 -39.83
C ASP A 149 1.52 6.33 -41.23
N THR A 150 0.62 6.68 -42.16
CA THR A 150 0.98 6.83 -43.57
C THR A 150 0.18 7.94 -44.22
N SER A 151 0.95 8.91 -44.70
CA SER A 151 0.54 10.02 -45.53
C SER A 151 0.11 9.57 -46.94
N ARG A 152 -0.87 10.32 -47.49
CA ARG A 152 -0.85 10.90 -48.85
C ARG A 152 -0.92 9.95 -50.05
N GLN A 153 -2.07 9.93 -50.71
CA GLN A 153 -2.12 10.10 -52.17
C GLN A 153 -3.43 10.73 -52.65
N ARG A 154 -3.25 11.48 -53.74
CA ARG A 154 -4.08 12.54 -54.33
C ARG A 154 -4.41 12.09 -55.75
N SER A 155 -5.67 12.25 -56.19
CA SER A 155 -6.18 12.41 -57.59
C SER A 155 -7.71 12.51 -57.48
N GLY A 156 -8.39 13.62 -57.79
CA GLY A 156 -8.76 14.15 -59.13
C GLY A 156 -10.07 13.48 -59.62
N SER A 157 -11.16 14.12 -60.08
CA SER A 157 -11.43 15.48 -60.53
C SER A 157 -12.97 15.75 -60.66
N THR A 158 -13.35 17.04 -60.72
CA THR A 158 -14.45 17.69 -61.53
C THR A 158 -15.92 17.29 -61.28
N THR A 159 -16.93 18.15 -61.11
CA THR A 159 -17.27 19.50 -61.65
C THR A 159 -18.23 20.25 -60.68
N ALA A 160 -17.95 21.49 -60.29
CA ALA A 160 -18.50 22.77 -60.81
C ALA A 160 -19.86 23.25 -60.23
N ALA A 161 -19.81 24.33 -59.44
CA ALA A 161 -20.72 25.51 -59.35
C ALA A 161 -20.68 26.08 -57.91
N THR A 162 -19.96 27.16 -57.59
CA THR A 162 -20.33 28.60 -57.69
C THR A 162 -20.58 29.19 -56.30
N SER A 163 -19.88 30.30 -55.97
CA SER A 163 -20.14 31.26 -54.87
C SER A 163 -19.82 30.78 -53.44
N VAL A 164 -19.07 31.45 -52.56
CA VAL A 164 -18.54 32.83 -52.46
C VAL A 164 -17.21 32.76 -51.68
N SER A 165 -16.18 33.48 -52.14
CA SER A 165 -14.87 33.54 -51.47
C SER A 165 -14.95 34.17 -50.08
N SER A 166 -14.76 33.39 -49.03
CA SER A 166 -14.30 33.88 -47.72
C SER A 166 -12.85 33.47 -47.52
N ILE A 167 -11.94 34.40 -47.83
CA ILE A 167 -10.54 34.33 -47.43
C ILE A 167 -10.53 34.53 -45.92
N VAL A 168 -10.64 33.43 -45.17
CA VAL A 168 -10.37 33.43 -43.73
C VAL A 168 -8.85 33.46 -43.59
N LEU A 169 -8.32 34.69 -43.49
CA LEU A 169 -7.01 34.94 -42.91
C LEU A 169 -6.99 34.23 -41.56
N LYS A 170 -6.16 33.19 -41.46
CA LYS A 170 -5.75 32.59 -40.19
C LYS A 170 -4.97 33.69 -39.46
N GLU A 171 -5.68 34.56 -38.76
CA GLU A 171 -5.05 35.51 -37.85
C GLU A 171 -4.33 34.67 -36.80
N ASP A 172 -3.01 34.80 -36.79
CA ASP A 172 -2.14 34.30 -35.73
C ASP A 172 -2.57 35.00 -34.43
N ILE A 173 -3.51 34.39 -33.71
CA ILE A 173 -3.90 34.83 -32.38
C ILE A 173 -2.62 34.82 -31.55
N PRO A 174 -2.16 35.99 -31.04
CA PRO A 174 -0.91 36.07 -30.30
C PRO A 174 -1.04 35.19 -29.06
N GLU A 175 -0.32 34.07 -29.09
CA GLU A 175 -0.21 33.09 -28.02
C GLU A 175 -0.02 33.84 -26.70
N THR A 176 -0.99 33.72 -25.79
CA THR A 176 -1.02 34.57 -24.61
C THR A 176 0.16 34.21 -23.71
N SER A 177 0.65 35.18 -22.92
CA SER A 177 1.74 34.92 -21.98
C SER A 177 1.42 33.79 -21.00
N ALA A 178 0.14 33.56 -20.70
CA ALA A 178 -0.33 32.47 -19.85
C ALA A 178 -0.18 31.09 -20.53
N ASP A 179 -0.48 30.98 -21.83
CA ASP A 179 -0.33 29.73 -22.58
C ASP A 179 1.13 29.26 -22.66
N ARG A 180 2.05 30.21 -22.81
CA ARG A 180 3.49 29.92 -22.80
C ARG A 180 3.96 29.41 -21.44
N GLU A 181 3.48 30.01 -20.36
CA GLU A 181 3.83 29.59 -19.01
C GLU A 181 3.23 28.21 -18.67
N ALA A 182 1.99 27.94 -19.10
CA ALA A 182 1.36 26.63 -18.95
C ALA A 182 2.13 25.53 -19.72
N ARG A 183 2.64 25.85 -20.92
CA ARG A 183 3.47 24.92 -21.70
C ARG A 183 4.77 24.59 -20.99
N VAL A 184 5.46 25.60 -20.43
CA VAL A 184 6.69 25.39 -19.65
C VAL A 184 6.45 24.55 -18.40
N ARG A 185 5.35 24.77 -17.67
CA ARG A 185 5.01 23.94 -16.49
C ARG A 185 4.75 22.48 -16.87
N ARG A 186 4.05 22.24 -18.00
CA ARG A 186 3.78 20.88 -18.50
C ARG A 186 5.07 20.17 -18.89
N GLU A 187 5.96 20.87 -19.60
CA GLU A 187 7.26 20.34 -20.01
C GLU A 187 8.17 20.04 -18.81
N GLN A 188 8.17 20.90 -17.78
CA GLN A 188 8.89 20.64 -16.53
C GLN A 188 8.35 19.42 -15.77
N HIS A 189 7.02 19.27 -15.70
CA HIS A 189 6.40 18.13 -15.05
C HIS A 189 6.69 16.82 -15.83
N GLU A 190 6.66 16.87 -17.16
CA GLU A 190 7.02 15.74 -18.02
C GLU A 190 8.49 15.33 -17.84
N GLN A 191 9.41 16.31 -17.77
CA GLN A 191 10.83 16.05 -17.46
C GLN A 191 11.01 15.41 -16.07
N GLN A 192 10.28 15.86 -15.05
CA GLN A 192 10.33 15.24 -13.72
C GLN A 192 9.85 13.78 -13.76
N GLN A 193 8.74 13.50 -14.47
CA GLN A 193 8.24 12.14 -14.63
C GLN A 193 9.21 11.24 -15.40
N GLU A 194 9.85 11.75 -16.45
CA GLU A 194 10.84 11.02 -17.21
C GLU A 194 12.10 10.71 -16.37
N ASP A 195 12.57 11.67 -15.58
CA ASP A 195 13.68 11.46 -14.63
C ASP A 195 13.34 10.40 -13.58
N PHE A 196 12.11 10.37 -13.07
CA PHE A 196 11.64 9.31 -12.17
C PHE A 196 11.64 7.94 -12.86
N ARG A 197 11.16 7.85 -14.11
CA ARG A 197 11.19 6.61 -14.89
C ARG A 197 12.62 6.14 -15.13
N ARG A 198 13.54 7.05 -15.48
CA ARG A 198 14.97 6.74 -15.69
C ARG A 198 15.63 6.19 -14.42
N ARG A 199 15.41 6.82 -13.26
CA ARG A 199 15.94 6.33 -11.97
C ARG A 199 15.37 4.98 -11.58
N ALA A 200 14.07 4.75 -11.82
CA ALA A 200 13.42 3.48 -11.53
C ALA A 200 13.96 2.33 -12.40
N GLU A 201 14.28 2.60 -13.67
CA GLU A 201 14.91 1.64 -14.57
C GLU A 201 16.36 1.34 -14.16
N GLU A 202 17.14 2.37 -13.81
CA GLU A 202 18.52 2.21 -13.33
C GLU A 202 18.59 1.33 -12.05
N ILE A 203 17.66 1.53 -11.11
CA ILE A 203 17.57 0.68 -9.90
C ILE A 203 17.24 -0.77 -10.26
N ARG A 204 16.33 -1.00 -11.22
CA ARG A 204 16.00 -2.35 -11.70
C ARG A 204 17.20 -3.03 -12.35
N GLU A 205 17.96 -2.30 -13.16
CA GLU A 205 19.15 -2.83 -13.82
C GLU A 205 20.27 -3.13 -12.82
N ARG A 206 20.50 -2.26 -11.83
CA ARG A 206 21.45 -2.49 -10.74
C ARG A 206 21.10 -3.74 -9.93
N LYS A 207 19.83 -3.94 -9.57
CA LYS A 207 19.37 -5.16 -8.88
C LYS A 207 19.55 -6.40 -9.75
N ARG A 208 19.30 -6.30 -11.07
CA ARG A 208 19.53 -7.42 -12.00
C ARG A 208 21.01 -7.79 -12.07
N ARG A 209 21.92 -6.82 -12.16
CA ARG A 209 23.38 -7.06 -12.12
C ARG A 209 23.81 -7.72 -10.81
N GLN A 210 23.34 -7.22 -9.66
CA GLN A 210 23.65 -7.82 -8.36
C GLN A 210 23.16 -9.27 -8.23
N ARG A 211 22.01 -9.62 -8.83
CA ARG A 211 21.53 -11.02 -8.85
C ARG A 211 22.42 -11.93 -9.70
N ILE A 212 22.88 -11.44 -10.86
CA ILE A 212 23.81 -12.20 -11.72
C ILE A 212 25.14 -12.39 -11.00
N GLU A 213 25.72 -11.33 -10.44
CA GLU A 213 26.98 -11.39 -9.71
C GLU A 213 26.90 -12.31 -8.48
N LYS A 214 25.80 -12.25 -7.71
CA LYS A 214 25.58 -13.15 -6.57
C LYS A 214 25.41 -14.61 -6.99
N ALA A 215 24.77 -14.86 -8.14
CA ALA A 215 24.65 -16.21 -8.69
C ALA A 215 26.01 -16.75 -9.17
N GLU A 216 26.83 -15.91 -9.81
CA GLU A 216 28.20 -16.26 -10.23
C GLU A 216 29.10 -16.55 -9.03
N GLN A 217 29.02 -15.76 -7.95
CA GLN A 217 29.78 -16.00 -6.72
C GLN A 217 29.32 -17.27 -5.98
N GLY A 218 28.01 -17.54 -5.92
CA GLY A 218 27.47 -18.74 -5.27
C GLY A 218 27.85 -20.05 -5.98
N TYR A 219 28.02 -20.01 -7.31
CA TYR A 219 28.40 -21.20 -8.08
C TYR A 219 29.87 -21.61 -7.88
N ALA A 220 30.74 -20.66 -7.48
CA ALA A 220 32.16 -20.94 -7.23
C ALA A 220 32.43 -21.60 -5.85
N THR A 221 31.50 -21.47 -4.89
CA THR A 221 31.68 -21.98 -3.52
C THR A 221 30.97 -23.30 -3.23
N SER A 222 30.17 -23.82 -4.15
CA SER A 222 29.31 -24.99 -3.89
C SER A 222 29.93 -26.35 -4.20
N ASP A 223 31.20 -26.42 -4.63
CA ASP A 223 31.87 -27.69 -4.99
C ASP A 223 32.84 -28.22 -3.91
N THR A 224 32.69 -27.78 -2.66
CA THR A 224 33.49 -28.31 -1.54
C THR A 224 32.64 -28.41 -0.29
N SER A 225 32.45 -29.66 0.17
CA SER A 225 31.95 -30.11 1.48
C SER A 225 30.57 -30.77 1.50
N GLN A 226 30.53 -32.05 1.14
CA GLN A 226 29.70 -33.04 1.81
C GLN A 226 30.50 -33.64 2.98
N GLU A 227 30.10 -33.39 4.23
CA GLU A 227 30.38 -34.29 5.35
C GLU A 227 29.44 -34.03 6.56
N SER A 228 28.51 -34.98 6.74
CA SER A 228 28.14 -35.67 7.99
C SER A 228 28.02 -34.88 9.30
N ILE A 229 26.79 -34.71 9.82
CA ILE A 229 26.56 -34.67 11.28
C ILE A 229 25.26 -35.39 11.66
N SER A 230 25.44 -36.45 12.46
CA SER A 230 24.43 -37.31 13.07
C SER A 230 23.81 -36.67 14.31
N CYS A 231 22.50 -36.85 14.52
CA CYS A 231 21.80 -36.41 15.72
C CYS A 231 21.62 -37.57 16.72
N SER A 232 22.11 -37.38 17.96
CA SER A 232 21.93 -38.29 19.08
C SER A 232 20.93 -37.70 20.08
N SER A 233 19.78 -38.35 20.21
CA SER A 233 18.82 -38.12 21.29
C SER A 233 19.34 -38.70 22.60
N SER A 234 19.23 -37.95 23.69
CA SER A 234 19.30 -38.52 25.03
C SER A 234 18.23 -37.91 25.95
N ASN A 235 17.31 -38.78 26.35
CA ASN A 235 16.42 -38.61 27.49
C ASN A 235 17.25 -38.46 28.77
N THR A 236 16.95 -37.46 29.60
CA THR A 236 17.36 -37.47 31.01
C THR A 236 16.19 -37.10 31.90
N SER A 237 16.16 -37.85 33.00
CA SER A 237 15.03 -38.18 33.84
C SER A 237 14.88 -37.20 35.00
N ALA A 238 13.67 -37.22 35.56
CA ALA A 238 13.22 -36.53 36.76
C ALA A 238 14.13 -36.71 37.99
N SER A 239 14.51 -35.60 38.62
CA SER A 239 14.27 -35.33 40.06
C SER A 239 14.64 -33.89 40.40
N ASP A 240 14.14 -33.44 41.55
CA ASP A 240 14.45 -32.23 42.29
C ASP A 240 13.63 -30.96 41.97
N SER A 241 12.66 -30.72 42.86
CA SER A 241 11.87 -29.51 42.99
C SER A 241 12.71 -28.38 43.57
N ASP A 242 13.77 -28.01 42.85
CA ASP A 242 14.32 -26.68 42.97
C ASP A 242 13.28 -25.68 42.50
N LYS A 243 13.21 -24.51 43.14
CA LYS A 243 12.43 -23.36 42.65
C LYS A 243 13.05 -22.91 41.32
N VAL A 244 12.71 -23.62 40.25
CA VAL A 244 13.08 -23.27 38.88
C VAL A 244 12.50 -21.89 38.64
N ALA A 245 13.38 -20.89 38.57
CA ALA A 245 13.00 -19.55 38.19
C ALA A 245 12.16 -19.65 36.90
N PRO A 246 11.05 -18.91 36.78
CA PRO A 246 10.17 -19.00 35.63
C PRO A 246 11.00 -18.88 34.34
N PRO A 247 10.69 -19.71 33.31
CA PRO A 247 11.42 -19.67 32.05
C PRO A 247 11.51 -18.24 31.55
N ARG A 248 12.74 -17.74 31.35
CA ARG A 248 12.94 -16.42 30.74
C ARG A 248 12.40 -16.50 29.32
N MET A 249 11.54 -15.55 28.97
CA MET A 249 10.95 -15.42 27.65
C MET A 249 12.07 -15.37 26.60
N SER A 250 11.92 -16.13 25.52
CA SER A 250 12.90 -16.15 24.43
C SER A 250 12.94 -14.81 23.70
N GLU A 251 14.05 -14.52 23.02
CA GLU A 251 14.20 -13.25 22.28
C GLU A 251 13.09 -13.06 21.23
N GLU A 252 12.72 -14.13 20.52
CA GLU A 252 11.63 -14.13 19.53
C GLU A 252 10.27 -13.82 20.18
N GLU A 253 9.99 -14.39 21.35
CA GLU A 253 8.76 -14.10 22.10
C GLU A 253 8.72 -12.66 22.60
N VAL A 254 9.85 -12.10 23.04
CA VAL A 254 9.94 -10.68 23.42
C VAL A 254 9.63 -9.79 22.21
N ILE A 255 10.23 -10.08 21.04
CA ILE A 255 9.95 -9.34 19.81
C ILE A 255 8.45 -9.41 19.47
N ASN A 256 7.85 -10.60 19.52
CA ASN A 256 6.43 -10.80 19.26
C ASN A 256 5.55 -10.04 20.27
N LEU A 257 5.94 -10.02 21.55
CA LEU A 257 5.24 -9.26 22.59
C LEU A 257 5.30 -7.75 22.33
N MET A 258 6.45 -7.22 21.90
CA MET A 258 6.56 -5.79 21.57
C MET A 258 5.66 -5.41 20.38
N ILE A 259 5.70 -6.22 19.32
CA ILE A 259 4.84 -6.02 18.13
C ILE A 259 3.37 -6.06 18.55
N PHE A 260 2.99 -7.04 19.37
CA PHE A 260 1.64 -7.18 19.90
C PHE A 260 1.21 -5.95 20.72
N HIS A 261 2.08 -5.44 21.59
CA HIS A 261 1.80 -4.22 22.37
C HIS A 261 1.61 -2.98 21.51
N ASP A 262 2.44 -2.79 20.48
CA ASP A 262 2.28 -1.66 19.55
C ASP A 262 1.00 -1.77 18.70
N GLN A 263 0.65 -2.97 18.26
CA GLN A 263 -0.64 -3.21 17.59
C GLN A 263 -1.81 -2.90 18.53
N ARG A 264 -1.72 -3.30 19.81
CA ARG A 264 -2.73 -2.98 20.83
C ARG A 264 -2.93 -1.49 21.01
N TRP A 265 -1.86 -0.69 21.02
CA TRP A 265 -1.98 0.77 21.11
C TRP A 265 -2.77 1.39 19.95
N SER A 266 -2.55 0.88 18.73
CA SER A 266 -3.32 1.28 17.55
C SER A 266 -4.79 0.91 17.72
N TRP A 267 -5.06 -0.33 18.13
CA TRP A 267 -6.41 -0.85 18.34
C TRP A 267 -7.21 -0.11 19.43
N ILE A 268 -6.60 0.20 20.57
CA ILE A 268 -7.25 0.98 21.65
C ILE A 268 -7.76 2.34 21.15
N SER A 269 -7.13 2.92 20.12
CA SER A 269 -7.57 4.21 19.59
C SER A 269 -8.89 4.12 18.81
N SER A 270 -9.30 2.93 18.34
CA SER A 270 -10.58 2.72 17.65
C SER A 270 -11.71 2.25 18.57
N LEU A 271 -11.40 1.78 19.78
CA LEU A 271 -12.40 1.31 20.74
C LEU A 271 -13.15 2.47 21.43
N SER A 272 -14.48 2.34 21.49
CA SER A 272 -15.37 3.28 22.20
C SER A 272 -15.42 3.04 23.71
N HIS A 273 -15.23 1.79 24.13
CA HIS A 273 -15.20 1.37 25.52
C HIS A 273 -13.87 0.67 25.80
N LEU A 274 -13.23 1.06 26.89
CA LEU A 274 -11.95 0.51 27.32
C LEU A 274 -12.06 -0.11 28.70
N GLN A 275 -11.28 -1.16 28.92
CA GLN A 275 -11.13 -1.87 30.18
C GLN A 275 -9.65 -2.00 30.53
N TRP A 276 -9.35 -2.34 31.79
CA TRP A 276 -8.00 -2.59 32.28
C TRP A 276 -7.22 -3.57 31.41
N ALA A 277 -7.91 -4.62 30.96
CA ALA A 277 -7.32 -5.70 30.17
C ALA A 277 -6.89 -5.26 28.78
N ASP A 278 -7.42 -4.17 28.22
CA ASP A 278 -7.15 -3.72 26.86
C ASP A 278 -5.79 -3.05 26.73
N PHE A 279 -5.31 -2.42 27.78
CA PHE A 279 -4.05 -1.67 27.77
C PHE A 279 -2.83 -2.62 27.67
N PRO A 280 -1.84 -2.31 26.80
CA PRO A 280 -0.59 -3.04 26.73
C PRO A 280 0.35 -2.57 27.85
N TRP A 281 0.10 -3.05 29.06
CA TRP A 281 0.92 -2.78 30.22
C TRP A 281 2.38 -3.21 29.96
N PRO A 282 3.39 -2.41 30.34
CA PRO A 282 4.80 -2.70 30.04
C PRO A 282 5.33 -3.81 30.97
N CYS A 283 4.86 -5.04 30.76
CA CYS A 283 5.26 -6.25 31.45
C CYS A 283 5.61 -7.33 30.42
N LEU A 284 6.54 -8.23 30.74
CA LEU A 284 6.92 -9.35 29.86
C LEU A 284 5.89 -10.49 29.85
N THR A 285 4.61 -10.14 29.68
CA THR A 285 3.49 -11.08 29.66
C THR A 285 2.46 -10.68 28.62
N PHE A 286 1.98 -11.63 27.81
CA PHE A 286 0.88 -11.38 26.86
C PHE A 286 -0.46 -11.12 27.55
N SER A 287 -0.60 -11.58 28.79
CA SER A 287 -1.78 -11.31 29.61
C SER A 287 -1.60 -10.01 30.39
N PRO A 288 -2.68 -9.20 30.52
CA PRO A 288 -2.62 -8.02 31.37
C PRO A 288 -2.38 -8.42 32.84
N PRO A 289 -1.63 -7.61 33.61
CA PRO A 289 -1.48 -7.80 35.05
C PRO A 289 -2.84 -7.85 35.73
N LYS A 290 -2.98 -8.66 36.79
CA LYS A 290 -4.28 -8.83 37.48
C LYS A 290 -4.67 -7.61 38.33
N SER A 291 -3.70 -6.79 38.72
CA SER A 291 -3.90 -5.58 39.51
C SER A 291 -2.78 -4.59 39.26
N LYS A 292 -3.01 -3.34 39.70
CA LYS A 292 -1.98 -2.29 39.71
C LYS A 292 -0.72 -2.66 40.52
N ASP A 293 -0.86 -3.49 41.54
CA ASP A 293 0.27 -3.87 42.42
C ASP A 293 1.26 -4.80 41.71
N ALA A 294 0.84 -5.47 40.63
CA ALA A 294 1.71 -6.26 39.78
C ALA A 294 2.60 -5.40 38.87
N LEU A 295 2.32 -4.10 38.74
CA LEU A 295 3.15 -3.14 38.01
C LEU A 295 4.32 -2.68 38.88
N THR A 296 5.18 -3.62 39.24
CA THR A 296 6.37 -3.35 40.06
C THR A 296 7.49 -2.73 39.23
N LEU A 297 8.43 -2.05 39.89
CA LEU A 297 9.65 -1.53 39.25
C LEU A 297 10.39 -2.64 38.50
N GLU A 298 10.48 -3.83 39.09
CA GLU A 298 11.16 -4.99 38.49
C GLU A 298 10.48 -5.45 37.20
N ALA A 299 9.15 -5.62 37.19
CA ALA A 299 8.41 -6.09 36.03
C ALA A 299 8.51 -5.11 34.83
N VAL A 300 8.42 -3.81 35.12
CA VAL A 300 8.53 -2.77 34.10
C VAL A 300 9.99 -2.60 33.63
N ALA A 301 10.95 -2.66 34.55
CA ALA A 301 12.36 -2.62 34.19
C ALA A 301 12.74 -3.80 33.29
N GLU A 302 12.29 -5.01 33.62
CA GLU A 302 12.54 -6.21 32.81
C GLU A 302 12.00 -6.04 31.38
N TYR A 303 10.79 -5.48 31.23
CA TYR A 303 10.20 -5.15 29.93
C TYR A 303 11.09 -4.19 29.10
N ILE A 304 11.57 -3.11 29.71
CA ILE A 304 12.43 -2.13 29.04
C ILE A 304 13.80 -2.73 28.68
N TYR A 305 14.42 -3.47 29.59
CA TYR A 305 15.73 -4.07 29.38
C TYR A 305 15.70 -5.25 28.40
N ALA A 306 14.58 -5.96 28.26
CA ALA A 306 14.42 -6.98 27.24
C ALA A 306 14.60 -6.39 25.83
N GLN A 307 14.12 -5.16 25.60
CA GLN A 307 14.32 -4.46 24.34
C GLN A 307 15.78 -4.04 24.12
N TYR A 308 16.51 -3.70 25.19
CA TYR A 308 17.94 -3.43 25.12
C TYR A 308 18.73 -4.64 24.63
N ASN A 309 18.39 -5.84 25.11
CA ASN A 309 19.07 -7.06 24.71
C ASN A 309 18.94 -7.33 23.20
N ILE A 310 17.80 -6.95 22.60
CA ILE A 310 17.54 -7.10 21.16
C ILE A 310 18.34 -6.09 20.33
N HIS A 311 18.22 -4.79 20.65
CA HIS A 311 18.82 -3.75 19.79
C HIS A 311 20.29 -3.48 20.07
N ARG A 312 20.78 -3.77 21.29
CA ARG A 312 22.13 -3.45 21.79
C ARG A 312 22.52 -1.97 21.68
N ASP A 313 21.60 -1.09 21.29
CA ASP A 313 21.80 0.34 21.17
C ASP A 313 21.11 1.06 22.33
N ARG A 314 21.92 1.74 23.15
CA ARG A 314 21.45 2.50 24.32
C ARG A 314 20.58 3.70 23.91
N ASN A 315 20.83 4.30 22.75
CA ASN A 315 20.06 5.46 22.29
C ASN A 315 18.64 5.07 21.89
N VAL A 316 18.49 3.93 21.21
CA VAL A 316 17.18 3.38 20.82
C VAL A 316 16.33 3.10 22.06
N VAL A 317 16.91 2.50 23.11
CA VAL A 317 16.19 2.22 24.36
C VAL A 317 15.84 3.51 25.10
N LYS A 318 16.74 4.49 25.15
CA LYS A 318 16.47 5.82 25.72
C LYS A 318 15.33 6.54 24.98
N GLU A 319 15.30 6.43 23.66
CA GLU A 319 14.21 6.97 22.84
C GLU A 319 12.89 6.23 23.10
N HIS A 320 12.92 4.91 23.16
CA HIS A 320 11.75 4.10 23.47
C HIS A 320 11.18 4.44 24.85
N LEU A 321 12.04 4.59 25.86
CA LEU A 321 11.65 4.99 27.21
C LEU A 321 10.98 6.37 27.23
N LYS A 322 11.55 7.35 26.52
CA LYS A 322 10.92 8.68 26.33
C LYS A 322 9.55 8.57 25.64
N ASN A 323 9.43 7.71 24.64
CA ASN A 323 8.16 7.49 23.93
C ASN A 323 7.10 6.85 24.84
N LEU A 324 7.48 5.88 25.68
CA LEU A 324 6.58 5.31 26.69
C LEU A 324 6.16 6.34 27.73
N ILE A 325 7.07 7.17 28.25
CA ILE A 325 6.75 8.24 29.20
C ILE A 325 5.72 9.21 28.59
N LYS A 326 5.90 9.61 27.32
CA LYS A 326 4.92 10.46 26.62
C LYS A 326 3.55 9.79 26.48
N ARG A 327 3.50 8.48 26.24
CA ARG A 327 2.24 7.71 26.10
C ARG A 327 1.53 7.55 27.44
N TRP A 328 2.27 7.26 28.51
CA TRP A 328 1.75 7.03 29.88
C TRP A 328 1.63 8.30 30.73
N HIS A 329 1.99 9.47 30.21
CA HIS A 329 1.88 10.74 30.92
C HIS A 329 0.43 10.96 31.38
N PRO A 330 0.18 11.26 32.67
CA PRO A 330 -1.17 11.31 33.24
C PRO A 330 -2.07 12.22 32.41
N ASP A 331 -1.69 13.47 32.18
CA ASP A 331 -2.49 14.43 31.40
C ASP A 331 -3.00 13.88 30.04
N ARG A 332 -2.08 13.37 29.20
CA ARG A 332 -2.44 12.81 27.88
C ARG A 332 -3.26 11.53 28.00
N PHE A 333 -2.91 10.68 28.96
CA PHE A 333 -3.56 9.40 29.16
C PHE A 333 -4.99 9.57 29.68
N GLU A 334 -5.20 10.48 30.64
CA GLU A 334 -6.49 10.80 31.21
C GLU A 334 -7.46 11.38 30.17
N ILE A 335 -7.00 12.38 29.40
CA ILE A 335 -7.82 13.03 28.37
C ILE A 335 -8.22 12.01 27.28
N LYS A 336 -7.25 11.21 26.81
CA LYS A 336 -7.45 10.35 25.64
C LYS A 336 -8.14 9.02 25.94
N TYR A 337 -7.86 8.39 27.09
CA TYR A 337 -8.26 7.00 27.35
C TYR A 337 -9.21 6.84 28.53
N LEU A 338 -9.00 7.54 29.65
CA LEU A 338 -9.84 7.33 30.85
C LEU A 338 -11.32 7.72 30.65
N SER A 339 -11.59 8.71 29.80
CA SER A 339 -12.96 9.13 29.47
C SER A 339 -13.78 8.02 28.79
N ARG A 340 -13.12 6.99 28.24
CA ARG A 340 -13.74 5.86 27.54
C ARG A 340 -13.97 4.62 28.42
N ILE A 341 -13.54 4.64 29.68
CA ILE A 341 -13.78 3.54 30.63
C ILE A 341 -15.12 3.78 31.33
N ALA A 342 -16.10 2.91 31.09
CA ALA A 342 -17.45 3.09 31.60
C ALA A 342 -17.55 2.93 33.12
N ASP A 343 -16.88 1.92 33.69
CA ASP A 343 -16.87 1.66 35.13
C ASP A 343 -15.94 2.65 35.87
N LEU A 344 -16.49 3.34 36.87
CA LEU A 344 -15.76 4.30 37.69
C LEU A 344 -14.65 3.64 38.52
N HIS A 345 -14.89 2.44 39.06
CA HIS A 345 -13.90 1.75 39.88
C HIS A 345 -12.72 1.25 39.03
N GLU A 346 -13.02 0.69 37.86
CA GLU A 346 -12.01 0.30 36.88
C GLU A 346 -11.25 1.51 36.35
N ARG A 347 -11.92 2.64 36.10
CA ARG A 347 -11.29 3.90 35.68
C ARG A 347 -10.28 4.40 36.71
N ASP A 348 -10.61 4.36 37.99
CA ASP A 348 -9.70 4.74 39.07
C ASP A 348 -8.50 3.77 39.14
N THR A 349 -8.76 2.47 38.99
CA THR A 349 -7.70 1.44 38.95
C THR A 349 -6.74 1.68 37.78
N VAL A 350 -7.26 1.93 36.57
CA VAL A 350 -6.46 2.24 35.37
C VAL A 350 -5.68 3.55 35.56
N ARG A 351 -6.29 4.60 36.15
CA ARG A 351 -5.60 5.86 36.44
C ARG A 351 -4.40 5.63 37.36
N GLU A 352 -4.59 4.89 38.44
CA GLU A 352 -3.53 4.58 39.40
C GLU A 352 -2.43 3.72 38.77
N GLY A 353 -2.80 2.70 37.99
CA GLY A 353 -1.85 1.86 37.27
C GLY A 353 -1.01 2.64 36.25
N ALA A 354 -1.65 3.48 35.45
CA ALA A 354 -0.96 4.38 34.50
C ALA A 354 -0.02 5.34 35.23
N GLY A 355 -0.47 5.92 36.33
CA GLY A 355 0.35 6.80 37.17
C GLY A 355 1.53 6.09 37.83
N ALA A 356 1.40 4.81 38.20
CA ALA A 356 2.49 4.00 38.72
C ALA A 356 3.54 3.72 37.64
N VAL A 357 3.10 3.29 36.44
CA VAL A 357 3.98 3.08 35.28
C VAL A 357 4.73 4.34 34.92
N ALA A 358 4.05 5.49 34.82
CA ALA A 358 4.69 6.76 34.48
C ALA A 358 5.80 7.15 35.47
N ARG A 359 5.59 6.94 36.78
CA ARG A 359 6.62 7.18 37.80
C ARG A 359 7.81 6.24 37.62
N ILE A 360 7.56 4.95 37.49
CA ILE A 360 8.61 3.93 37.28
C ILE A 360 9.44 4.24 36.03
N LEU A 361 8.81 4.61 34.92
CA LEU A 361 9.51 4.94 33.67
C LEU A 361 10.40 6.18 33.82
N ASN A 362 9.98 7.19 34.58
CA ASN A 362 10.80 8.36 34.87
C ASN A 362 12.01 8.00 35.75
N ASP A 363 11.81 7.21 36.80
CA ASP A 363 12.91 6.74 37.67
C ASP A 363 13.93 5.92 36.86
N LEU A 364 13.47 5.09 35.93
CA LEU A 364 14.35 4.35 35.02
C LEU A 364 15.10 5.27 34.06
N LEU A 365 14.47 6.35 33.58
CA LEU A 365 15.11 7.31 32.68
C LEU A 365 16.18 8.13 33.40
N GLU A 366 15.93 8.53 34.65
CA GLU A 366 16.90 9.21 35.51
C GLU A 366 18.13 8.33 35.74
N LYS A 367 17.92 7.09 36.23
CA LYS A 367 19.00 6.10 36.40
C LYS A 367 19.77 5.84 35.11
N TRP A 368 19.09 5.85 33.95
CA TRP A 368 19.76 5.66 32.67
C TRP A 368 20.68 6.82 32.29
N ASN A 369 20.33 8.05 32.68
CA ASN A 369 21.17 9.22 32.47
C ASN A 369 22.36 9.23 33.43
N ASP A 370 22.17 8.84 34.69
CA ASP A 370 23.24 8.80 35.69
C ASP A 370 24.37 7.83 35.31
N VAL A 371 24.06 6.75 34.58
CA VAL A 371 25.09 5.79 34.10
C VAL A 371 25.86 6.33 32.87
N GLN A 372 25.52 7.51 32.35
CA GLN A 372 26.28 8.15 31.26
C GLN A 372 27.35 9.14 31.74
N ASP A 373 27.21 9.66 32.94
CA ASP A 373 28.18 10.55 33.59
C ASP A 373 29.20 9.73 34.41
#